data_AF-A0A426QN57-F1
#
_entry.id   AF-A0A426QN57-F1
#
_cell.length_a   1.000
_cell.length_b   1.000
_cell.length_c   1.000
_cell.angle_alpha   90.00
_cell.angle_beta   90.00
_cell.angle_gamma   90.00
#
_symmetry.space_group_name_H-M   'P 1'
#
loop_
_entity.id
_entity.type
_entity.pdbx_description
1 polymer ?
#
loop_
_entity_poly.entity_id
_entity_poly.type
_entity_poly.pdbx_seq_one_letter_code
_entity_poly.pdbx_strand_id
1 'polypeptide(L)'
;MSITHTIEEISQRIEQAMPESLREGKQEFDKAVRQAVSNGFSRMDLVTREEFDVQTQVLARTRAKLEALEQRVAEMEKHHRGQPENEEGDMAS
;
A
#
# COMPACT_ATOMS: atom_id res chain seq x y z
N MET A 1 -14.61 -10.43 -0.64
CA MET A 1 -15.54 -10.67 -1.77
C MET A 1 -14.70 -11.10 -2.96
N SER A 2 -15.05 -12.25 -3.54
CA SER A 2 -14.15 -13.08 -4.34
C SER A 2 -13.71 -12.43 -5.66
N ILE A 3 -12.41 -12.48 -5.95
CA ILE A 3 -11.76 -12.03 -7.20
C ILE A 3 -12.40 -12.68 -8.45
N THR A 4 -13.03 -13.84 -8.27
CA THR A 4 -13.86 -14.50 -9.29
C THR A 4 -15.00 -13.63 -9.79
N HIS A 5 -15.60 -12.80 -8.91
CA HIS A 5 -16.72 -11.94 -9.26
C HIS A 5 -16.29 -10.76 -10.14
N THR A 6 -15.12 -10.19 -9.87
CA THR A 6 -14.55 -9.11 -10.70
C THR A 6 -14.15 -9.59 -12.09
N ILE A 7 -13.67 -10.83 -12.23
CA ILE A 7 -13.38 -11.41 -13.56
C ILE A 7 -14.68 -11.63 -14.33
N GLU A 8 -15.73 -12.10 -13.66
CA GLU A 8 -17.04 -12.31 -14.28
C GLU A 8 -17.68 -11.00 -14.77
N GLU A 9 -17.59 -9.92 -13.99
CA GLU A 9 -18.04 -8.59 -14.40
C GLU A 9 -17.24 -8.03 -15.59
N ILE A 10 -15.92 -8.24 -15.60
CA ILE A 10 -15.07 -7.82 -16.72
C ILE A 10 -15.44 -8.62 -17.98
N SER A 11 -15.62 -9.94 -17.87
CA SER A 11 -16.10 -10.78 -18.97
C SER A 11 -17.44 -10.28 -19.52
N GLN A 12 -18.42 -9.99 -18.64
CA GLN A 12 -19.73 -9.47 -19.08
C GLN A 12 -19.63 -8.10 -19.77
N ARG A 13 -18.80 -7.18 -19.29
CA ARG A 13 -18.61 -5.87 -19.93
C ARG A 13 -17.95 -5.99 -21.30
N ILE A 14 -16.99 -6.92 -21.44
CA ILE A 14 -16.35 -7.20 -22.72
C ILE A 14 -17.34 -7.84 -23.70
N GLU A 15 -18.20 -8.75 -23.23
CA GLU A 15 -19.28 -9.31 -24.04
C GLU A 15 -20.28 -8.25 -24.51
N GLN A 16 -20.63 -7.28 -23.66
CA GLN A 16 -21.54 -6.19 -24.01
C GLN A 16 -20.93 -5.18 -25.00
N ALA A 17 -19.60 -5.03 -25.00
CA ALA A 17 -18.88 -4.15 -25.91
C ALA A 17 -18.52 -4.81 -27.26
N MET A 18 -18.84 -6.11 -27.46
CA MET A 18 -18.53 -6.81 -28.70
C MET A 18 -19.48 -6.48 -29.86
N PRO A 19 -18.95 -6.23 -31.08
CA PRO A 19 -19.74 -6.13 -32.30
C PRO A 19 -20.49 -7.43 -32.63
N GLU A 20 -21.67 -7.32 -33.25
CA GLU A 20 -22.51 -8.50 -33.56
C GLU A 20 -21.81 -9.55 -34.44
N SER A 21 -20.83 -9.13 -35.26
CA SER A 21 -20.03 -10.00 -36.13
C SER A 21 -19.15 -11.02 -35.39
N LEU A 22 -18.92 -10.86 -34.09
CA LEU A 22 -18.13 -11.79 -33.27
C LEU A 22 -18.99 -12.76 -32.44
N ARG A 23 -20.33 -12.67 -32.52
CA ARG A 23 -21.25 -13.51 -31.72
C ARG A 23 -21.24 -14.99 -32.10
N GLU A 24 -20.92 -15.34 -33.36
CA GLU A 24 -20.89 -16.74 -33.81
C GLU A 24 -19.72 -17.54 -33.21
N GLY A 25 -18.64 -16.87 -32.80
CA GLY A 25 -17.48 -17.45 -32.11
C GLY A 25 -17.43 -17.14 -30.60
N LYS A 26 -18.58 -16.81 -30.00
CA LYS A 26 -18.66 -16.26 -28.63
C LYS A 26 -17.95 -17.12 -27.57
N GLN A 27 -18.09 -18.44 -27.63
CA GLN A 27 -17.50 -19.34 -26.62
C GLN A 27 -15.97 -19.33 -26.66
N GLU A 28 -15.37 -19.53 -27.84
CA GLU A 28 -13.92 -19.43 -28.03
C GLU A 28 -13.38 -18.04 -27.67
N PHE A 29 -14.14 -16.99 -27.99
CA PHE A 29 -13.76 -15.62 -27.64
C PHE A 29 -13.79 -15.36 -26.13
N ASP A 30 -14.87 -15.72 -25.42
CA ASP A 30 -14.95 -15.55 -23.96
C ASP A 30 -13.82 -16.32 -23.26
N LYS A 31 -13.53 -17.54 -23.74
CA LYS A 31 -12.41 -18.34 -23.21
C LYS A 31 -11.06 -17.65 -23.44
N ALA A 32 -10.81 -17.10 -24.63
CA ALA A 32 -9.60 -16.36 -24.95
C ALA A 32 -9.46 -15.08 -24.11
N VAL A 33 -10.57 -14.36 -23.90
CA VAL A 33 -10.62 -13.15 -23.06
C VAL A 33 -10.34 -13.47 -21.60
N ARG A 34 -11.03 -14.46 -21.01
CA ARG A 34 -10.78 -14.90 -19.63
C ARG A 34 -9.32 -15.30 -19.43
N GLN A 35 -8.74 -16.01 -20.39
CA GLN A 35 -7.36 -16.45 -20.32
C GLN A 35 -6.38 -15.27 -20.46
N ALA A 36 -6.65 -14.31 -21.35
CA ALA A 36 -5.84 -13.10 -21.49
C ALA A 36 -5.90 -12.20 -20.23
N VAL A 37 -7.08 -12.04 -19.64
CA VAL A 37 -7.31 -11.27 -18.41
C VAL A 37 -6.63 -11.96 -17.22
N SER A 38 -6.79 -13.27 -17.08
CA SER A 38 -6.12 -14.06 -16.04
C SER A 38 -4.59 -13.96 -16.16
N ASN A 39 -4.05 -14.15 -17.37
CA ASN A 39 -2.62 -14.01 -17.63
C ASN A 39 -2.11 -12.57 -17.41
N GLY A 40 -2.92 -11.57 -17.74
CA GLY A 40 -2.61 -10.15 -17.49
C GLY A 40 -2.51 -9.86 -16.00
N PHE A 41 -3.48 -10.34 -15.22
CA PHE A 41 -3.46 -10.20 -13.77
C PHE A 41 -2.31 -10.99 -13.11
N SER A 42 -1.96 -12.18 -13.60
CA SER A 42 -0.78 -12.91 -13.09
C SER A 42 0.55 -12.23 -13.41
N ARG A 43 0.61 -11.34 -14.40
CA ARG A 43 1.81 -10.57 -14.77
C ARG A 43 1.89 -9.21 -14.08
N MET A 44 0.80 -8.73 -13.49
CA MET A 44 0.82 -7.57 -12.63
C MET A 44 1.30 -8.02 -11.26
N ASP A 45 2.18 -7.26 -10.60
CA ASP A 45 2.56 -7.46 -9.19
C ASP A 45 1.35 -7.18 -8.27
N LEU A 46 0.30 -7.98 -8.40
CA LEU A 46 -0.92 -7.86 -7.63
C LEU A 46 -0.65 -8.40 -6.24
N VAL A 47 -0.66 -7.49 -5.28
CA VAL A 47 -0.81 -7.85 -3.87
C VAL A 47 -2.29 -8.11 -3.60
N THR A 48 -2.59 -9.15 -2.82
CA THR A 48 -3.94 -9.39 -2.35
C THR A 48 -4.38 -8.22 -1.46
N ARG A 49 -5.70 -8.01 -1.35
CA ARG A 49 -6.24 -6.97 -0.47
C ARG A 49 -5.81 -7.17 0.99
N GLU A 50 -5.71 -8.43 1.43
CA GLU A 50 -5.26 -8.76 2.78
C GLU A 50 -3.80 -8.37 3.00
N GLU A 51 -2.90 -8.65 2.05
CA GLU A 51 -1.49 -8.22 2.12
C GLU A 51 -1.36 -6.69 2.11
N PHE A 52 -2.17 -5.99 1.31
CA PHE A 52 -2.21 -4.53 1.31
C PHE A 52 -2.64 -3.96 2.67
N ASP A 53 -3.68 -4.55 3.28
CA ASP A 53 -4.19 -4.13 4.58
C ASP A 53 -3.13 -4.37 5.69
N VAL A 54 -2.41 -5.49 5.63
CA VAL A 54 -1.27 -5.78 6.55
C VAL A 54 -0.17 -4.73 6.39
N GLN A 55 0.26 -4.42 5.16
CA GLN A 55 1.30 -3.41 4.94
C GLN A 55 0.87 -2.03 5.44
N THR A 56 -0.40 -1.67 5.26
CA THR A 56 -0.97 -0.42 5.77
C THR A 56 -0.87 -0.34 7.29
N GLN A 57 -1.18 -1.43 8.00
CA GLN A 57 -1.05 -1.50 9.46
C GLN A 57 0.41 -1.41 9.92
N VAL A 58 1.33 -2.09 9.23
CA VAL A 58 2.77 -2.00 9.52
C VAL A 58 3.26 -0.57 9.34
N LEU A 59 2.85 0.11 8.27
CA LEU A 59 3.19 1.51 8.02
C LEU A 59 2.64 2.43 9.12
N ALA A 60 1.37 2.26 9.51
CA ALA A 60 0.75 3.02 10.59
C ALA A 60 1.51 2.85 11.92
N ARG A 61 1.86 1.61 12.27
CA ARG A 61 2.66 1.32 13.46
C ARG A 61 4.05 1.95 13.40
N THR A 62 4.65 1.99 12.22
CA THR A 62 5.98 2.57 12.03
C THR A 62 5.94 4.09 12.19
N ARG A 63 4.91 4.76 11.66
CA ARG A 63 4.69 6.21 11.89
C ARG A 63 4.52 6.53 13.36
N ALA A 64 3.67 5.78 14.07
CA ALA A 64 3.47 6.00 15.50
C ALA A 64 4.77 5.82 16.32
N LYS A 65 5.60 4.82 15.96
CA LYS A 65 6.91 4.63 16.59
C LYS A 65 7.89 5.75 16.26
N LEU A 66 7.87 6.24 15.02
CA LEU A 66 8.72 7.34 14.59
C LEU A 66 8.40 8.61 15.37
N GLU A 67 7.13 8.98 15.48
CA GLU A 67 6.67 10.15 16.24
C GLU A 67 7.08 10.06 17.73
N ALA A 68 6.94 8.88 18.34
CA ALA A 68 7.37 8.67 19.73
C ALA A 68 8.90 8.80 19.91
N LEU A 69 9.69 8.36 18.91
CA LEU A 69 11.14 8.53 18.94
C LEU A 69 11.54 10.00 18.74
N GLU A 70 10.88 10.71 17.81
CA GLU A 70 11.09 12.14 17.59
C GLU A 70 10.80 12.95 18.86
N GLN A 71 9.71 12.63 19.58
CA GLN A 71 9.39 13.25 20.87
C GLN A 71 10.49 13.00 21.91
N ARG A 72 10.94 11.75 22.06
CA ARG A 72 12.02 11.40 22.98
C ARG A 72 13.32 12.14 22.66
N VAL A 73 13.67 12.26 21.37
CA VAL A 73 14.84 13.02 20.94
C VAL A 73 14.68 14.50 21.28
N ALA A 74 13.52 15.10 20.99
CA ALA A 74 13.26 16.50 21.33
C ALA A 74 13.31 16.77 22.84
N GLU A 75 12.84 15.83 23.67
CA GLU A 75 12.98 15.90 25.13
C GLU A 75 14.46 15.86 25.54
N MET A 76 15.24 14.91 25.01
CA MET A 76 16.67 14.80 25.31
C MET A 76 17.46 16.05 24.87
N GLU A 77 17.15 16.60 23.70
CA GLU A 77 17.78 17.82 23.19
C GLU A 77 17.45 19.04 24.08
N LYS A 78 16.23 19.13 24.60
CA LYS A 78 15.85 20.17 25.58
C LYS A 78 16.62 20.02 26.90
N HIS A 79 16.77 18.80 27.39
CA HIS A 79 17.55 18.53 28.60
C HIS A 79 19.04 18.84 28.42
N HIS A 80 19.63 18.55 27.26
CA HIS A 80 21.02 18.90 26.96
C HIS A 80 21.26 20.39 26.76
N ARG A 81 20.30 21.13 26.17
CA ARG A 81 20.42 22.59 25.99
C ARG A 81 20.15 23.37 27.29
N GLY A 82 19.63 22.71 28.31
CA GLY A 82 19.30 23.28 29.62
C GLY A 82 20.38 23.12 30.69
N GLN A 83 21.61 22.68 30.36
CA GLN A 83 22.77 22.81 31.25
C GLN A 83 23.45 24.17 30.97
N PRO A 84 23.18 25.22 31.77
CA PRO A 84 24.08 26.36 31.79
C PRO A 84 25.42 25.88 32.35
N GLU A 85 26.50 26.33 31.72
CA GLU A 85 27.86 26.28 32.24
C GLU A 85 27.91 26.94 33.62
N ASN A 86 27.76 26.16 34.69
CA ASN A 86 28.27 26.48 36.02
C ASN A 86 29.54 25.61 36.13
N GLU A 87 30.77 26.07 36.29
CA GLU A 87 31.31 27.12 37.15
C GLU A 87 32.70 27.54 36.61
N GLU A 88 32.85 28.71 35.99
CA GLU A 88 34.18 29.26 35.62
C GLU A 88 34.48 30.62 36.31
N GLY A 89 33.70 31.01 37.33
CA GLY A 89 33.66 32.40 37.80
C GLY A 89 34.02 32.72 39.25
N ASP A 90 34.14 31.77 40.18
CA ASP A 90 34.17 32.14 41.62
C ASP A 90 35.20 31.36 42.47
N MET A 91 36.49 31.44 42.13
CA MET A 91 37.59 31.35 43.12
C MET A 91 38.83 32.16 42.68
N ALA A 92 38.60 33.28 42.00
CA ALA A 92 39.56 34.39 41.96
C ALA A 92 39.13 35.43 43.00
N SER A 93 39.33 35.12 44.29
CA SER A 93 39.35 36.07 45.41
C SER A 93 40.07 35.44 46.60
#